data_AF-R6T5T9-F1
#
_entry.id   AF-R6T5T9-F1
#
_cell.length_a   1.000
_cell.length_b   1.000
_cell.length_c   1.000
_cell.angle_alpha   90.00
_cell.angle_beta   90.00
_cell.angle_gamma   90.00
#
_symmetry.space_group_name_H-M   'P 1'
#
loop_
_entity.id
_entity.type
_entity.pdbx_description
1 polymer ?
#
loop_
_entity_poly.entity_id
_entity_poly.type
_entity_poly.pdbx_seq_one_letter_code
_entity_poly.pdbx_strand_id
1 'polypeptide(L)' 'MLKAFFTIVYFLIFCFLIDLIFRNTLSVITDMLAVICWIIALIISVVIADYTVEKIKENYGKK' A
#
# COMPACT_ATOMS: atom_id res chain seq x y z
N MET A 1 5.63 -4.47 -15.67
CA MET A 1 5.20 -5.70 -14.94
C MET A 1 5.55 -5.66 -13.45
N LEU A 2 6.79 -5.33 -13.04
CA LEU A 2 7.13 -5.23 -11.60
C LEU A 2 6.31 -4.19 -10.80
N LYS A 3 6.01 -3.02 -11.37
CA LYS A 3 5.18 -1.99 -10.71
C LYS A 3 3.83 -2.55 -10.26
N ALA A 4 3.10 -3.21 -11.18
CA ALA A 4 1.80 -3.79 -10.89
C ALA A 4 1.87 -4.90 -9.82
N PHE A 5 2.93 -5.72 -9.86
CA PHE A 5 3.14 -6.76 -8.86
C PHE A 5 3.36 -6.16 -7.46
N PHE A 6 4.21 -5.14 -7.34
CA PHE A 6 4.41 -4.43 -6.08
C PHE A 6 3.13 -3.73 -5.59
N THR A 7 2.38 -3.08 -6.48
CA THR A 7 1.10 -2.44 -6.12
C THR A 7 0.09 -3.45 -5.56
N ILE A 8 -0.04 -4.63 -6.18
CA ILE A 8 -0.97 -5.69 -5.72
C ILE A 8 -0.52 -6.24 -4.35
N VAL A 9 0.77 -6.50 -4.17
CA VAL A 9 1.32 -7.01 -2.89
C VAL A 9 1.11 -6.00 -1.76
N TYR A 10 1.42 -4.72 -1.99
CA TYR A 10 1.19 -3.68 -0.99
C TYR A 10 -0.30 -3.50 -0.70
N PHE A 11 -1.17 -3.54 -1.72
CA PHE A 11 -2.61 -3.45 -1.53
C PHE A 11 -3.15 -4.57 -0.62
N LEU A 12 -2.71 -5.82 -0.85
CA LEU A 12 -3.10 -6.97 -0.01
C LEU A 12 -2.60 -6.84 1.44
N ILE A 13 -1.37 -6.38 1.64
CA ILE A 13 -0.80 -6.17 2.99
C ILE A 13 -1.58 -5.09 3.75
N PHE A 14 -1.92 -4.00 3.07
CA PHE A 14 -2.69 -2.91 3.68
C PHE A 14 -4.13 -3.31 3.99
N CYS A 15 -4.82 -4.03 3.09
CA CYS A 15 -6.12 -4.62 3.38
C CYS A 15 -6.04 -5.51 4.62
N PHE A 16 -5.03 -6.38 4.72
CA PHE A 16 -4.86 -7.28 5.85
C PHE A 16 -4.58 -6.54 7.17
N LEU A 17 -3.74 -5.50 7.16
CA LEU A 17 -3.47 -4.67 8.33
C LEU A 17 -4.72 -3.96 8.83
N ILE A 18 -5.54 -3.46 7.91
CA ILE A 18 -6.77 -2.76 8.28
C ILE A 18 -7.79 -3.78 8.78
N ASP A 19 -7.97 -4.91 8.12
CA ASP A 19 -8.80 -5.98 8.68
C ASP A 19 -8.34 -6.39 10.10
N LEU A 20 -7.03 -6.49 10.34
CA LEU A 20 -6.45 -6.84 11.65
C LEU A 20 -6.71 -5.78 12.72
N ILE A 21 -6.53 -4.49 12.40
CA ILE A 21 -6.74 -3.37 13.33
C ILE A 21 -8.23 -3.23 13.68
N PHE A 22 -9.10 -3.41 12.69
CA PHE A 22 -10.54 -3.17 12.82
C PHE A 22 -11.30 -4.40 13.33
N ARG A 23 -10.75 -5.61 13.17
CA ARG A 23 -11.31 -6.85 13.72
C ARG A 23 -11.50 -6.83 15.24
N ASN A 24 -10.79 -5.96 15.97
CA ASN A 24 -10.97 -5.80 17.41
C ASN A 24 -11.96 -4.68 17.79
N THR A 25 -12.39 -3.83 16.86
CA THR A 25 -13.20 -2.66 17.15
C THR A 25 -14.48 -2.65 16.30
N LEU A 26 -15.55 -3.23 16.87
CA LEU A 26 -16.88 -3.43 16.28
C LEU A 26 -17.75 -2.15 16.25
N SER A 27 -17.19 -0.99 15.85
CA SER A 27 -17.90 0.29 15.86
C SER A 27 -17.88 1.01 14.51
N VAL A 28 -19.00 1.65 14.15
CA VAL A 28 -19.23 2.35 12.87
C VAL A 28 -18.22 3.48 12.62
N ILE A 29 -17.72 4.11 13.68
CA ILE A 29 -16.69 5.16 13.59
C ILE A 29 -15.36 4.57 13.10
N THR A 30 -15.09 3.34 13.50
CA THR A 30 -13.90 2.59 13.12
C THR A 30 -14.01 2.29 11.61
N ASP A 31 -15.16 1.84 11.11
CA ASP A 31 -15.38 1.64 9.67
C ASP A 31 -14.97 2.86 8.80
N MET A 32 -15.36 4.08 9.21
CA MET A 32 -15.01 5.31 8.49
C MET A 32 -13.51 5.64 8.54
N LEU A 33 -12.86 5.42 9.70
CA LEU A 33 -11.41 5.58 9.85
C LEU A 33 -10.64 4.52 9.03
N ALA A 34 -11.19 3.31 8.88
CA ALA A 34 -10.61 2.24 8.07
C ALA A 34 -10.50 2.67 6.61
N VAL A 35 -11.56 3.27 6.07
CA VAL A 35 -11.61 3.76 4.69
C VAL A 35 -10.56 4.85 4.45
N ILE A 36 -10.39 5.78 5.39
CA ILE A 36 -9.36 6.82 5.29
C ILE A 36 -7.96 6.20 5.33
N CYS A 37 -7.76 5.21 6.20
CA CYS A 37 -6.51 4.47 6.29
C CYS A 37 -6.20 3.69 5.00
N TRP A 38 -7.22 3.12 4.35
CA TRP A 38 -7.10 2.47 3.03
C TRP A 38 -6.63 3.43 1.95
N ILE A 39 -7.15 4.66 1.93
CA ILE A 39 -6.77 5.66 0.92
C ILE A 39 -5.30 6.10 1.12
N ILE A 40 -4.89 6.36 2.36
CA ILE A 40 -3.51 6.77 2.66
C ILE A 40 -2.54 5.62 2.34
N ALA A 41 -2.90 4.40 2.71
CA ALA A 41 -2.20 3.16 2.38
C ALA A 41 -1.97 2.99 0.88
N LEU A 42 -3.01 3.18 0.07
CA LEU A 42 -2.94 3.11 -1.38
C LEU A 42 -1.96 4.15 -1.95
N ILE A 43 -2.03 5.39 -1.48
CA ILE A 43 -1.14 6.46 -1.95
C ILE A 43 0.32 6.13 -1.62
N ILE A 44 0.60 5.72 -0.37
CA ILE A 44 1.97 5.36 0.06
C ILE A 44 2.50 4.16 -0.73
N SER A 45 1.66 3.15 -0.94
CA SER A 45 1.97 1.96 -1.76
C SER A 45 2.40 2.35 -3.18
N VAL A 46 1.62 3.21 -3.86
CA VAL A 46 1.93 3.65 -5.22
C VAL A 46 3.22 4.47 -5.25
N VAL A 47 3.40 5.40 -4.31
CA VAL A 47 4.63 6.22 -4.23
C VAL A 47 5.88 5.35 -4.02
N ILE A 48 5.82 4.38 -3.11
CA ILE A 48 6.96 3.48 -2.83
C ILE A 48 7.25 2.58 -4.03
N ALA A 49 6.21 2.06 -4.70
CA ALA A 49 6.38 1.22 -5.88
C ALA A 49 7.02 1.99 -7.05
N ASP A 50 6.59 3.24 -7.27
CA ASP A 50 7.19 4.09 -8.31
C ASP A 50 8.64 4.44 -7.97
N TYR A 51 8.90 4.87 -6.74
CA TYR A 51 10.24 5.18 -6.25
C TYR A 51 11.19 3.98 -6.32
N THR A 52 10.71 2.79 -5.96
CA THR A 52 11.51 1.55 -6.03
C THR A 52 11.89 1.23 -7.47
N VAL A 53 10.95 1.33 -8.41
CA VAL A 53 11.23 1.04 -9.82
C VAL A 53 12.12 2.10 -10.45
N GLU A 54 11.94 3.36 -10.10
CA GLU A 54 12.80 4.45 -10.56
C GLU A 54 14.23 4.28 -10.07
N LYS A 55 14.41 3.95 -8.77
CA LYS A 55 15.71 3.68 -8.16
C LYS A 55 16.39 2.43 -8.71
N ILE A 56 15.63 1.40 -9.05
CA ILE A 56 16.16 0.21 -9.76
C ILE A 56 16.62 0.59 -11.17
N LYS A 57 15.82 1.37 -11.91
CA LYS A 57 16.20 1.87 -13.24
C LYS A 57 17.46 2.73 -13.20
N GLU A 58 17.58 3.60 -12.20
CA GLU A 58 18.76 4.46 -12.03
C GLU A 58 20.02 3.65 -11.71
N ASN A 59 19.90 2.58 -10.91
CA ASN A 59 21.02 1.68 -10.62
C ASN A 59 21.39 0.78 -11.80
N TYR A 60 20.42 0.33 -12.60
CA TYR A 60 20.68 -0.53 -13.77
C TYR A 60 21.09 0.24 -15.03
N GLY A 61 20.72 1.52 -15.15
CA GLY A 61 21.05 2.39 -16.28
C GLY A 61 22.43 3.05 -16.21
N LYS A 62 23.16 2.89 -15.10
CA LYS A 62 24.56 3.34 -14.94
C LYS A 62 25.58 2.28 -15.43
N LYS A 63 25.23 1.49 -16.45
CA LYS A 63 26.13 0.51 -17.06
C LYS A 63 26.22 0.73 -18.57
#